data_AF-A0A433UTV0-F1
#
_entry.id   AF-A0A433UTV0-F1
#
_cell.length_a   1.000
_cell.length_b   1.000
_cell.length_c   1.000
_cell.angle_alpha   90.00
_cell.angle_beta   90.00
_cell.angle_gamma   90.00
#
_symmetry.space_group_name_H-M   'P 1'
#
loop_
_entity.id
_entity.type
_entity.pdbx_description
1 polymer ?
#
loop_
_entity_poly.entity_id
_entity_poly.type
_entity_poly.pdbx_seq_one_letter_code
_entity_poly.pdbx_strand_id
1 'polypeptide(L)' 'MTLTELLPSIQQLSAPEKLKLIRILAEDLDTAEDISPLEPFKTYHLPTPYNNFGAGEILMEALNQSVSHD' A
#
# COMPACT_ATOMS: atom_id res chain seq x y z
N MET A 1 -4.97 -12.57 22.50
CA MET A 1 -4.18 -11.33 22.66
C MET A 1 -5.06 -10.17 22.25
N THR A 2 -5.23 -9.17 23.11
CA THR A 2 -6.10 -8.02 22.84
C THR A 2 -5.29 -6.81 22.37
N LEU A 3 -5.91 -5.89 21.62
CA LEU A 3 -5.24 -4.67 21.14
C LEU A 3 -4.64 -3.86 22.31
N THR A 4 -5.37 -3.82 23.42
CA THR A 4 -4.97 -3.20 24.68
C THR A 4 -3.71 -3.81 25.31
N GLU A 5 -3.48 -5.11 25.13
CA GLU A 5 -2.26 -5.78 25.60
C GLU A 5 -1.04 -5.48 24.72
N LEU A 6 -1.24 -5.21 23.42
CA LEU A 6 -0.17 -4.94 22.45
C LEU A 6 0.26 -3.47 22.40
N LEU A 7 -0.61 -2.56 22.83
CA LEU A 7 -0.41 -1.12 22.74
C LEU A 7 0.91 -0.62 23.36
N PRO A 8 1.33 -1.09 24.55
CA PRO A 8 2.61 -0.69 25.15
C PRO A 8 3.82 -1.09 24.29
N SER A 9 3.80 -2.28 23.69
CA SER A 9 4.88 -2.77 22.83
C SER A 9 4.97 -1.96 21.53
N ILE A 10 3.83 -1.59 20.94
CA ILE A 10 3.79 -0.72 19.75
C ILE A 10 4.33 0.67 20.05
N GLN A 11 4.08 1.20 21.25
CA GLN A 11 4.60 2.52 21.67
C GLN A 11 6.14 2.53 21.78
N GLN A 12 6.76 1.40 22.13
CA GLN A 12 8.21 1.27 22.25
C GLN A 12 8.95 1.22 20.90
N LEU A 13 8.24 0.97 19.80
CA LEU A 13 8.83 0.97 18.47
C LEU A 13 9.41 2.35 18.10
N SER A 14 10.52 2.32 17.39
CA SER A 14 11.09 3.52 16.79
C SER A 14 10.17 4.08 15.69
N ALA A 15 10.34 5.35 15.33
CA ALA A 15 9.56 5.99 14.27
C ALA A 15 9.53 5.19 12.93
N PRO A 16 10.67 4.70 12.39
CA PRO A 16 10.64 3.91 11.15
C PRO A 16 9.93 2.56 11.31
N GLU A 17 10.02 1.93 12.48
CA GLU A 17 9.34 0.65 12.75
C GLU A 17 7.82 0.84 12.86
N LYS A 18 7.36 1.94 13.46
CA LYS A 18 5.93 2.29 13.49
C LYS A 18 5.37 2.48 12.08
N LEU A 19 6.11 3.16 11.20
CA LEU A 19 5.71 3.33 9.80
C LEU A 19 5.64 2.00 9.05
N LYS A 20 6.60 1.08 9.27
CA LYS A 20 6.55 -0.28 8.72
C LYS A 20 5.35 -1.06 9.22
N LEU A 21 5.06 -0.99 10.52
CA LEU A 21 3.90 -1.66 11.10
C LEU A 21 2.58 -1.15 10.50
N ILE A 22 2.42 0.17 10.38
CA ILE A 22 1.24 0.77 9.74
C ILE A 22 1.07 0.24 8.31
N ARG A 23 2.17 0.13 7.56
CA ARG A 23 2.14 -0.37 6.18
C ARG A 23 1.70 -1.83 6.09
N ILE A 24 2.26 -2.71 6.93
CA ILE A 24 1.87 -4.12 6.98
C ILE A 24 0.38 -4.25 7.32
N LEU A 25 -0.09 -3.49 8.31
CA LEU A 25 -1.50 -3.53 8.71
C LEU A 25 -2.43 -2.99 7.61
N ALA A 26 -2.00 -1.98 6.85
CA ALA A 26 -2.76 -1.49 5.71
C ALA A 26 -2.82 -2.53 4.59
N GLU A 27 -1.70 -3.16 4.26
CA GLU A 27 -1.61 -4.22 3.25
C GLU A 27 -2.47 -5.45 3.61
N ASP A 28 -2.50 -5.85 4.90
CA ASP A 28 -3.36 -6.92 5.41
C ASP A 28 -4.85 -6.56 5.33
N LEU A 29 -5.22 -5.29 5.52
CA LEU A 29 -6.60 -4.81 5.36
C LEU A 29 -7.01 -4.77 3.89
N ASP A 30 -6.11 -4.36 3.00
CA ASP A 30 -6.37 -4.30 1.55
C ASP A 30 -6.47 -5.70 0.93
N THR A 31 -5.75 -6.70 1.46
CA THR A 31 -5.83 -8.10 0.99
C THR A 31 -7.06 -8.86 1.50
N ALA A 32 -7.75 -8.34 2.51
CA ALA A 32 -8.99 -8.92 3.02
C ALA A 32 -10.22 -8.56 2.17
N GLU A 33 -10.12 -7.58 1.27
CA GLU A 33 -11.14 -7.34 0.27
C GLU A 33 -11.03 -8.39 -0.84
N ASP A 34 -12.12 -9.11 -1.08
CA ASP A 34 -12.31 -9.87 -2.32
C ASP A 34 -12.29 -8.85 -3.46
N ILE A 35 -11.10 -8.61 -4.01
CA ILE A 35 -10.87 -7.73 -5.17
C ILE A 35 -11.54 -8.38 -6.37
N SER A 36 -12.86 -8.28 -6.38
CA SER A 36 -13.67 -8.56 -7.55
C SER A 36 -13.17 -7.65 -8.68
N PRO A 37 -13.17 -8.13 -9.93
CA PRO A 37 -12.77 -7.32 -11.06
C PRO A 37 -13.53 -5.99 -11.05
N LEU A 38 -12.85 -4.93 -11.50
CA LEU A 38 -13.41 -3.58 -11.59
C LEU A 38 -14.84 -3.65 -12.13
N GLU A 39 -15.79 -3.09 -11.38
CA GLU A 39 -17.20 -3.18 -11.73
C GLU A 39 -17.46 -2.42 -13.04
N PRO A 40 -18.20 -3.00 -14.01
CA PRO A 40 -18.57 -2.29 -15.22
C PRO A 40 -19.26 -0.97 -14.90
N PHE A 41 -18.84 0.10 -15.59
CA PHE A 41 -19.40 1.45 -15.44
C PHE A 41 -19.19 2.12 -14.07
N LYS A 42 -18.31 1.58 -13.22
CA LYS A 42 -17.92 2.24 -11.97
C LYS A 42 -16.73 3.17 -12.17
N THR A 43 -16.88 4.40 -11.68
CA THR A 43 -15.78 5.36 -11.61
C THR A 43 -15.05 5.18 -10.28
N TYR A 44 -13.77 4.85 -10.35
CA TYR A 44 -12.90 4.74 -9.18
C TYR A 44 -12.08 6.02 -9.04
N HIS A 45 -12.26 6.74 -7.94
CA HIS A 45 -11.46 7.92 -7.63
C HIS A 45 -10.11 7.48 -7.04
N LEU A 46 -9.11 7.35 -7.89
CA LEU A 46 -7.75 7.09 -7.46
C LEU A 46 -7.16 8.36 -6.85
N PRO A 47 -6.73 8.36 -5.58
CA PRO A 47 -6.00 9.48 -5.02
C PRO A 47 -4.64 9.54 -5.73
N THR A 48 -4.51 10.44 -6.71
CA THR A 48 -3.19 10.78 -7.23
C THR A 48 -2.50 11.62 -6.18
N PRO A 49 -1.36 11.19 -5.60
CA PRO A 49 -0.69 12.00 -4.60
C PRO A 49 -0.25 13.33 -5.25
N TYR A 50 -0.57 14.45 -4.58
CA TYR A 50 -0.32 15.80 -5.09
C TYR A 50 1.16 15.99 -5.45
N ASN A 51 1.45 16.72 -6.52
CA ASN A 51 2.80 16.95 -7.06
C ASN A 51 3.60 15.71 -7.52
N ASN A 52 2.98 14.55 -7.71
CA ASN A 52 3.65 13.37 -8.29
C ASN A 52 3.54 13.31 -9.83
N PHE A 53 3.93 14.40 -10.49
CA PHE A 53 4.02 14.45 -11.95
C PHE A 53 5.07 13.44 -12.43
N GLY A 54 4.78 12.72 -13.51
CA GLY A 54 5.72 11.76 -14.09
C GLY A 54 5.90 10.44 -13.31
N ALA A 55 5.29 10.28 -12.14
CA ALA A 55 5.37 9.03 -11.37
C ALA A 55 4.83 7.82 -12.16
N GLY A 56 3.80 8.03 -12.99
CA GLY A 56 3.27 7.00 -13.88
C GLY A 56 4.25 6.58 -14.97
N GLU A 57 5.04 7.51 -15.50
CA GLU A 57 6.06 7.22 -16.52
C GLU A 57 7.20 6.39 -15.92
N ILE A 58 7.73 6.81 -14.77
CA ILE A 58 8.78 6.08 -14.03
C ILE A 58 8.32 4.66 -13.67
N LEU A 59 7.07 4.51 -13.22
CA LEU A 59 6.50 3.19 -12.93
C LEU A 59 6.47 2.30 -14.18
N MET A 60 6.04 2.86 -15.32
CA MET A 60 5.95 2.11 -16.58
C MET A 60 7.34 1.68 -17.08
N GLU A 61 8.34 2.55 -16.97
CA GLU A 61 9.73 2.22 -17.30
C GLU A 61 10.26 1.07 -16.45
N ALA A 62 10.05 1.13 -15.13
CA ALA A 62 10.50 0.10 -14.18
C ALA A 62 9.85 -1.26 -14.46
N LEU A 63 8.54 -1.28 -14.75
CA LEU A 63 7.82 -2.51 -15.09
C LEU A 63 8.31 -3.14 -16.41
N ASN A 64 8.59 -2.32 -17.42
CA ASN A 64 9.13 -2.83 -18.69
C ASN A 64 10.54 -3.41 -18.52
N GLN A 65 11.35 -2.83 -17.62
CA GLN A 65 12.67 -3.37 -17.29
C GLN A 65 12.59 -4.73 -16.60
N SER A 66 11.62 -4.93 -15.69
CA SER A 66 11.47 -6.21 -15.00
C SER A 66 10.96 -7.34 -15.90
N VAL A 67 10.15 -7.02 -16.92
CA VAL A 67 9.70 -8.00 -17.93
C VAL A 67 10.83 -8.40 -18.90
N SER A 68 11.86 -7.56 -19.03
CA SER A 68 12.97 -7.79 -19.97
C SER A 68 14.16 -8.55 -19.35
N HIS A 69 14.04 -9.05 -18.12
CA HIS A 69 15.09 -9.76 -17.40
C HIS A 69 14.81 -11.27 -17.17
N ASP A 70 13.82 -11.82 -17.88
CA ASP A 70 13.58 -13.27 -18.01
C ASP A 70 14.11 -13.81 -19.36
#